data_AF-A0A533XVR1-F1
#
_entry.id   AF-A0A533XVR1-F1
#
_cell.length_a   1.000
_cell.length_b   1.000
_cell.length_c   1.000
_cell.angle_alpha   90.00
_cell.angle_beta   90.00
_cell.angle_gamma   90.00
#
_symmetry.space_group_name_H-M   'P 1'
#
loop_
_entity.id
_entity.type
_entity.pdbx_description
1 polymer ?
#
loop_
_entity_poly.entity_id
_entity_poly.type
_entity_poly.pdbx_seq_one_letter_code
_entity_poly.pdbx_strand_id
1 'polypeptide(L)'
;MATILIVDDERIFCDLLKAVLGSHGHEVYTACNGREGLDVFVQHRPQITLLDLRMPKMNGIEVLREIRAIDPSAAVMILTAWGSDDLEKQARQLGATDFLSKALALDTVVASMERFLPPTTEAEKPPAPPTDRAEPPSPSEEKPKEQRAPSRVRETDRILLIESHTDASTYLKQYLTQQGFHIEVTDDGATALQLVSKEMPRLIVLDMELQGMGGPTLMRELRAKNYTGGIIMLSNTEDETVVNLAIDMGSVDILGKPVDPERLMVAIQVGMLLRMKEASEKPGERVKCPNGHEGQMTSMEAQPSERASSPQPGWMCKVCGAIVMRCICGWPLYRDPSTLIFEDCRNPDCLLAKKTLPEASQNTS
;
A
#
# COMPACT_ATOMS: atom_id res chain seq x y z
N MET A 1 -8.70 -16.21 -14.24
CA MET A 1 -9.38 -14.97 -13.83
C MET A 1 -10.56 -15.34 -12.97
N ALA A 2 -10.60 -14.84 -11.73
CA ALA A 2 -11.69 -15.09 -10.79
C ALA A 2 -12.22 -13.75 -10.24
N THR A 3 -13.49 -13.69 -9.87
CA THR A 3 -14.12 -12.51 -9.26
C THR A 3 -14.09 -12.67 -7.74
N ILE A 4 -13.44 -11.74 -7.06
CA ILE A 4 -13.17 -11.77 -5.63
C ILE A 4 -13.81 -10.55 -4.97
N LEU A 5 -14.42 -10.75 -3.81
CA LEU A 5 -14.88 -9.66 -2.95
C LEU A 5 -14.04 -9.62 -1.66
N ILE A 6 -13.55 -8.44 -1.30
CA ILE A 6 -12.91 -8.18 0.00
C ILE A 6 -13.85 -7.28 0.80
N VAL A 7 -14.17 -7.67 2.03
CA VAL A 7 -15.00 -6.90 2.95
C VAL A 7 -14.23 -6.67 4.24
N ASP A 8 -13.75 -5.45 4.43
CA ASP A 8 -12.89 -5.06 5.55
C ASP A 8 -12.99 -3.55 5.78
N ASP A 9 -13.20 -3.09 7.02
CA ASP A 9 -13.29 -1.66 7.32
C ASP A 9 -11.93 -0.95 7.25
N GLU A 10 -10.84 -1.71 7.27
CA GLU A 10 -9.50 -1.22 7.03
C GLU A 10 -9.25 -1.01 5.53
N ARG A 11 -9.60 0.18 5.02
CA ARG A 11 -9.42 0.58 3.60
C ARG A 11 -8.06 0.20 3.01
N ILE A 12 -7.01 0.41 3.78
CA ILE A 12 -5.63 0.15 3.36
C ILE A 12 -5.37 -1.34 3.14
N PHE A 13 -5.99 -2.21 3.92
CA PHE A 13 -5.92 -3.66 3.71
C PHE A 13 -6.74 -4.10 2.50
N CYS A 14 -7.92 -3.49 2.28
CA CYS A 14 -8.68 -3.68 1.04
C CYS A 14 -7.85 -3.32 -0.19
N ASP A 15 -7.20 -2.15 -0.17
CA ASP A 15 -6.36 -1.67 -1.28
C ASP A 15 -5.14 -2.58 -1.52
N LEU A 16 -4.53 -3.09 -0.44
CA LEU A 16 -3.44 -4.06 -0.48
C LEU A 16 -3.84 -5.34 -1.21
N LEU A 17 -4.90 -5.99 -0.71
CA LEU A 17 -5.38 -7.25 -1.26
C LEU A 17 -5.86 -7.06 -2.70
N LYS A 18 -6.52 -5.92 -3.00
CA LYS A 18 -6.91 -5.57 -4.37
C LYS A 18 -5.72 -5.45 -5.31
N ALA A 19 -4.65 -4.76 -4.90
CA ALA A 19 -3.45 -4.62 -5.71
C ALA A 19 -2.77 -5.98 -5.96
N VAL A 20 -2.62 -6.81 -4.91
CA VAL A 20 -1.95 -8.10 -5.01
C VAL A 20 -2.77 -9.10 -5.83
N LEU A 21 -4.05 -9.28 -5.50
CA LEU A 21 -4.92 -10.21 -6.23
C LEU A 21 -5.18 -9.73 -7.67
N GLY A 22 -5.28 -8.43 -7.89
CA GLY A 22 -5.33 -7.84 -9.24
C GLY A 22 -4.07 -8.15 -10.06
N SER A 23 -2.88 -8.12 -9.44
CA SER A 23 -1.63 -8.50 -10.12
C SER A 23 -1.55 -10.00 -10.49
N HIS A 24 -2.33 -10.85 -9.82
CA HIS A 24 -2.51 -12.27 -10.15
C HIS A 24 -3.62 -12.50 -11.21
N GLY A 25 -4.16 -11.42 -11.80
CA GLY A 25 -5.15 -11.51 -12.88
C GLY A 25 -6.57 -11.81 -12.40
N HIS A 26 -6.89 -11.50 -11.15
CA HIS A 26 -8.25 -11.56 -10.61
C HIS A 26 -8.97 -10.21 -10.77
N GLU A 27 -10.29 -10.28 -10.87
CA GLU A 27 -11.16 -9.12 -10.77
C GLU A 27 -11.56 -8.95 -9.31
N VAL A 28 -11.27 -7.79 -8.72
CA VAL A 28 -11.38 -7.61 -7.27
C VAL A 28 -12.26 -6.41 -6.94
N TYR A 29 -13.33 -6.70 -6.18
CA TYR A 29 -14.23 -5.74 -5.58
C TYR A 29 -13.91 -5.59 -4.09
N THR A 30 -14.09 -4.39 -3.55
CA THR A 30 -13.78 -4.06 -2.15
C THR A 30 -14.99 -3.36 -1.53
N ALA A 31 -15.26 -3.63 -0.27
CA ALA A 31 -16.27 -2.96 0.53
C ALA A 31 -15.72 -2.64 1.92
N CYS A 32 -15.99 -1.43 2.42
CA CYS A 32 -15.40 -0.94 3.68
C CYS A 32 -16.32 -1.09 4.90
N ASN A 33 -17.40 -1.87 4.75
CA ASN A 33 -18.34 -2.21 5.83
C ASN A 33 -19.23 -3.37 5.39
N GLY A 34 -19.88 -4.02 6.36
CA GLY A 34 -20.72 -5.19 6.10
C GLY A 34 -21.91 -4.94 5.16
N ARG A 35 -22.54 -3.75 5.20
CA ARG A 35 -23.71 -3.47 4.36
C ARG A 35 -23.31 -3.32 2.89
N GLU A 36 -22.29 -2.51 2.63
CA GLU A 36 -21.69 -2.38 1.31
C GLU A 36 -21.21 -3.73 0.78
N GLY A 37 -20.61 -4.56 1.66
CA GLY A 37 -20.16 -5.91 1.30
C GLY A 37 -21.31 -6.79 0.80
N LEU A 38 -22.47 -6.74 1.45
CA LEU A 38 -23.66 -7.47 1.00
C LEU A 38 -24.22 -6.96 -0.32
N ASP A 39 -24.26 -5.64 -0.50
CA ASP A 39 -24.76 -5.03 -1.73
C ASP A 39 -23.88 -5.44 -2.93
N VAL A 40 -22.55 -5.37 -2.76
CA VAL A 40 -21.57 -5.80 -3.77
C VAL A 40 -21.63 -7.32 -4.00
N PHE A 41 -21.81 -8.12 -2.95
CA PHE A 41 -21.96 -9.57 -3.07
C PHE A 41 -23.17 -9.96 -3.93
N VAL A 42 -24.33 -9.32 -3.70
CA VAL A 42 -25.55 -9.57 -4.48
C VAL A 42 -25.38 -9.14 -5.93
N GLN A 43 -24.72 -7.99 -6.16
CA GLN A 43 -24.54 -7.42 -7.49
C GLN A 43 -23.56 -8.23 -8.35
N HIS A 44 -22.42 -8.64 -7.78
CA HIS A 44 -21.32 -9.22 -8.56
C HIS A 44 -21.17 -10.73 -8.41
N ARG A 45 -21.85 -11.36 -7.44
CA ARG A 45 -21.81 -12.81 -7.19
C ARG A 45 -20.37 -13.37 -7.23
N PRO A 46 -19.49 -12.88 -6.34
CA PRO A 46 -18.08 -13.26 -6.34
C PRO A 46 -17.92 -14.77 -6.11
N GLN A 47 -16.86 -15.34 -6.69
CA GLN A 47 -16.53 -16.76 -6.52
C GLN A 47 -15.95 -17.03 -5.13
N ILE A 48 -15.29 -16.04 -4.53
CA ILE A 48 -14.81 -16.08 -3.16
C ILE A 48 -14.91 -14.71 -2.51
N THR A 49 -15.34 -14.69 -1.25
CA THR A 49 -15.37 -13.50 -0.41
C THR A 49 -14.33 -13.63 0.70
N LEU A 50 -13.40 -12.67 0.81
CA LEU A 50 -12.53 -12.47 1.97
C LEU A 50 -13.24 -11.53 2.93
N LEU A 51 -13.49 -11.97 4.16
CA LEU A 51 -14.34 -11.26 5.12
C LEU A 51 -13.64 -11.07 6.46
N ASP A 52 -13.50 -9.81 6.88
CA ASP A 52 -13.10 -9.47 8.24
C ASP A 52 -14.25 -9.70 9.24
N LEU A 53 -13.91 -10.06 10.49
CA LEU A 53 -14.92 -10.28 11.54
C LEU A 53 -15.25 -9.03 12.35
N ARG A 54 -14.30 -8.12 12.56
CA ARG A 54 -14.44 -6.97 13.46
C ARG A 54 -14.68 -5.67 12.69
N MET A 55 -15.79 -5.63 11.98
CA MET A 55 -16.27 -4.40 11.35
C MET A 55 -17.29 -3.66 12.23
N PRO A 56 -17.28 -2.31 12.22
CA PRO A 56 -18.26 -1.51 12.95
C PRO A 56 -19.66 -1.62 12.35
N LYS A 57 -20.67 -1.41 13.20
CA LYS A 57 -22.12 -1.47 12.90
C LYS A 57 -22.63 -2.88 12.56
N MET A 58 -22.04 -3.54 11.58
CA MET A 58 -22.38 -4.90 11.15
C MET A 58 -21.11 -5.74 11.08
N ASN A 59 -21.00 -6.71 11.99
CA ASN A 59 -19.79 -7.52 12.09
C ASN A 59 -19.75 -8.65 11.04
N GLY A 60 -18.59 -9.27 10.85
CA GLY A 60 -18.43 -10.30 9.82
C GLY A 60 -19.24 -11.58 10.05
N ILE A 61 -19.62 -11.91 11.29
CA ILE A 61 -20.50 -13.05 11.57
C ILE A 61 -21.92 -12.78 11.05
N GLU A 62 -22.42 -11.55 11.21
CA GLU A 62 -23.69 -11.12 10.66
C GLU A 62 -23.66 -11.13 9.13
N VAL A 63 -22.59 -10.58 8.53
CA VAL A 63 -22.40 -10.62 7.07
C VAL A 63 -22.37 -12.05 6.54
N LEU A 64 -21.61 -12.94 7.17
CA LEU A 64 -21.55 -14.35 6.79
C LEU A 64 -22.94 -15.01 6.84
N ARG A 65 -23.73 -14.74 7.89
CA ARG A 65 -25.09 -15.27 8.02
C ARG A 65 -26.00 -14.80 6.88
N GLU A 66 -25.94 -13.52 6.53
CA GLU A 66 -26.72 -12.96 5.43
C GLU A 66 -26.28 -13.52 4.07
N ILE A 67 -24.96 -13.64 3.83
CA ILE A 67 -24.43 -14.29 2.63
C ILE A 67 -24.96 -15.73 2.52
N ARG A 68 -24.96 -16.49 3.62
CA ARG A 68 -25.48 -17.87 3.65
C ARG A 68 -26.99 -17.94 3.39
N ALA A 69 -27.75 -16.93 3.80
CA ALA A 69 -29.18 -16.84 3.51
C ALA A 69 -29.45 -16.55 2.01
N ILE A 70 -28.57 -15.77 1.37
CA ILE A 70 -28.65 -15.44 -0.06
C ILE A 70 -28.13 -16.60 -0.94
N ASP A 71 -27.02 -17.20 -0.53
CA ASP A 71 -26.34 -18.30 -1.21
C ASP A 71 -25.66 -19.23 -0.18
N PRO A 72 -26.28 -20.37 0.13
CA PRO A 72 -25.71 -21.35 1.07
C PRO A 72 -24.37 -21.95 0.63
N SER A 73 -24.04 -21.87 -0.67
CA SER A 73 -22.85 -22.48 -1.26
C SER A 73 -21.69 -21.51 -1.50
N ALA A 74 -21.89 -20.21 -1.27
CA ALA A 74 -20.88 -19.20 -1.53
C ALA A 74 -19.57 -19.45 -0.75
N ALA A 75 -18.41 -19.38 -1.40
CA ALA A 75 -17.14 -19.50 -0.70
C ALA A 75 -16.85 -18.22 0.10
N VAL A 76 -16.69 -18.35 1.41
CA VAL A 76 -16.37 -17.22 2.31
C VAL A 76 -15.21 -17.62 3.19
N MET A 77 -14.08 -16.96 3.00
CA MET A 77 -12.88 -17.12 3.81
C MET A 77 -12.82 -15.98 4.81
N ILE A 78 -12.66 -16.33 6.09
CA ILE A 78 -12.48 -15.33 7.14
C ILE A 78 -11.02 -14.92 7.18
N LEU A 79 -10.77 -13.62 7.21
CA LEU A 79 -9.44 -13.04 7.33
C LEU A 79 -9.48 -11.93 8.39
N THR A 80 -9.01 -12.22 9.61
CA THR A 80 -9.15 -11.31 10.76
C THR A 80 -7.83 -11.16 11.52
N ALA A 81 -7.59 -9.98 12.08
CA ALA A 81 -6.54 -9.73 13.06
C ALA A 81 -6.94 -10.29 14.45
N TRP A 82 -8.24 -10.25 14.78
CA TRP A 82 -8.76 -10.71 16.06
C TRP A 82 -9.76 -11.84 15.87
N GLY A 83 -9.28 -13.08 16.01
CA GLY A 83 -10.10 -14.26 16.19
C GLY A 83 -10.07 -14.70 17.66
N SER A 84 -11.19 -14.59 18.37
CA SER A 84 -11.35 -15.41 19.58
C SER A 84 -11.75 -16.83 19.18
N ASP A 85 -11.40 -17.83 20.01
CA ASP A 85 -11.83 -19.22 19.81
C ASP A 85 -13.36 -19.32 19.57
N ASP A 86 -14.13 -18.45 20.23
CA ASP A 86 -15.60 -18.43 20.09
C ASP A 86 -16.06 -17.86 18.76
N LEU A 87 -15.43 -16.80 18.26
CA LEU A 87 -15.74 -16.22 16.94
C LEU A 87 -15.32 -17.17 15.81
N GLU A 88 -14.17 -17.82 15.94
CA GLU A 88 -13.73 -18.83 14.98
C GLU A 88 -14.70 -20.01 14.94
N LYS A 89 -15.10 -20.54 16.11
CA LYS A 89 -16.11 -21.61 16.18
C LYS A 89 -17.42 -21.20 15.54
N GLN A 90 -17.90 -19.99 15.80
CA GLN A 90 -19.12 -19.48 15.18
C GLN A 90 -19.01 -19.38 13.66
N ALA A 91 -17.91 -18.83 13.14
CA ALA A 91 -17.68 -18.74 11.70
C ALA A 91 -17.65 -20.12 11.03
N ARG A 92 -16.95 -21.10 11.65
CA ARG A 92 -16.90 -22.48 11.17
C ARG A 92 -18.29 -23.14 11.21
N GLN A 93 -19.08 -22.93 12.26
CA GLN A 93 -20.46 -23.44 12.36
C GLN A 93 -21.39 -22.88 11.28
N LEU A 94 -21.17 -21.63 10.86
CA LEU A 94 -21.88 -20.99 9.75
C LEU A 94 -21.35 -21.41 8.37
N GLY A 95 -20.38 -22.32 8.31
CA GLY A 95 -19.83 -22.85 7.07
C GLY A 95 -18.86 -21.90 6.38
N ALA A 96 -18.06 -21.13 7.12
CA ALA A 96 -16.89 -20.47 6.55
C ALA A 96 -15.98 -21.52 5.87
N THR A 97 -15.51 -21.19 4.67
CA THR A 97 -14.67 -22.06 3.83
C THR A 97 -13.29 -22.26 4.45
N ASP A 98 -12.73 -21.19 5.01
CA ASP A 98 -11.45 -21.21 5.72
C ASP A 98 -11.39 -20.04 6.72
N PHE A 99 -10.42 -20.09 7.64
CA PHE A 99 -10.19 -19.07 8.64
C PHE A 99 -8.69 -18.78 8.76
N LEU A 100 -8.30 -17.55 8.44
CA LEU A 100 -6.91 -17.10 8.40
C LEU A 100 -6.72 -15.85 9.26
N SER A 101 -5.51 -15.72 9.82
CA SER A 101 -5.08 -14.49 10.48
C SER A 101 -4.51 -13.51 9.46
N LYS A 102 -4.83 -12.22 9.60
CA LYS A 102 -4.18 -11.12 8.86
C LYS A 102 -2.67 -11.05 9.11
N ALA A 103 -2.17 -11.69 10.18
CA ALA A 103 -0.73 -11.81 10.47
C ALA A 103 0.02 -12.80 9.57
N LEU A 104 -0.68 -13.56 8.74
CA LEU A 104 -0.01 -14.41 7.75
C LEU A 104 0.61 -13.56 6.64
N ALA A 105 1.74 -14.03 6.11
CA ALA A 105 2.32 -13.46 4.91
C ALA A 105 1.29 -13.51 3.76
N LEU A 106 1.20 -12.43 2.99
CA LEU A 106 0.18 -12.26 1.97
C LEU A 106 0.17 -13.41 0.93
N ASP A 107 1.35 -13.91 0.55
CA ASP A 107 1.49 -15.08 -0.32
C ASP A 107 0.77 -16.33 0.22
N THR A 108 0.69 -16.47 1.55
CA THR A 108 -0.04 -17.58 2.20
C THR A 108 -1.55 -17.40 2.07
N VAL A 109 -2.03 -16.16 2.20
CA VAL A 109 -3.46 -15.82 2.01
C VAL A 109 -3.87 -16.10 0.57
N VAL A 110 -3.08 -15.63 -0.41
CA VAL A 110 -3.29 -15.88 -1.84
C VAL A 110 -3.29 -17.38 -2.13
N ALA A 111 -2.28 -18.10 -1.67
CA ALA A 111 -2.18 -19.54 -1.89
C ALA A 111 -3.32 -20.34 -1.23
N SER A 112 -3.84 -19.91 -0.08
CA SER A 112 -5.02 -20.56 0.51
C SER A 112 -6.25 -20.30 -0.34
N MET A 113 -6.45 -19.06 -0.76
CA MET A 113 -7.58 -18.66 -1.60
C MET A 113 -7.60 -19.41 -2.94
N GLU A 114 -6.45 -19.52 -3.61
CA GLU A 114 -6.31 -20.20 -4.90
C GLU A 114 -6.69 -21.68 -4.85
N ARG A 115 -6.56 -22.36 -3.70
CA ARG A 115 -6.99 -23.77 -3.54
C ARG A 115 -8.50 -23.95 -3.69
N PHE A 116 -9.27 -22.89 -3.45
CA PHE A 116 -10.73 -22.91 -3.53
C PHE A 116 -11.26 -22.37 -4.86
N LEU A 117 -10.37 -21.83 -5.70
CA LEU A 117 -10.71 -21.47 -7.07
C LEU A 117 -10.53 -22.68 -7.99
N PRO A 118 -11.41 -22.87 -8.99
CA PRO A 118 -11.18 -23.89 -10.00
C PRO A 118 -9.85 -23.63 -10.72
N PRO A 119 -9.08 -24.67 -11.08
CA PRO A 119 -7.82 -24.49 -11.77
C PRO A 119 -8.05 -23.65 -13.02
N THR A 120 -7.37 -22.51 -13.11
CA THR A 120 -7.36 -21.72 -14.34
C THR A 120 -6.84 -22.63 -15.44
N THR A 121 -7.65 -22.85 -16.47
CA THR A 121 -7.23 -23.46 -17.72
C THR A 121 -6.15 -22.55 -18.34
N GLU A 122 -4.91 -22.76 -17.94
CA GLU A 122 -3.75 -22.35 -18.71
C GLU A 122 -3.68 -23.22 -19.97
N ALA A 123 -3.34 -22.57 -21.08
CA ALA A 123 -3.29 -23.10 -22.43
C ALA A 123 -2.68 -24.52 -22.52
N GLU A 124 -3.37 -25.40 -23.25
CA GLU A 124 -2.85 -26.67 -23.72
C GLU A 124 -1.46 -26.48 -24.34
N LYS A 125 -0.44 -27.02 -23.67
CA LYS A 125 0.82 -27.40 -24.31
C LYS A 125 0.57 -28.75 -24.98
N PRO A 126 0.71 -28.90 -26.32
CA PRO A 126 0.49 -30.18 -27.00
C PRO A 126 1.41 -31.26 -26.44
N PRO A 127 0.93 -32.52 -26.32
CA PRO A 127 1.74 -33.61 -25.79
C PRO A 127 2.88 -33.91 -26.77
N ALA A 128 4.11 -34.02 -26.24
CA ALA A 128 5.26 -34.48 -27.01
C ALA A 128 5.05 -35.96 -27.43
N PRO A 129 5.55 -36.36 -28.62
CA PRO A 129 5.36 -37.72 -29.14
C PRO A 129 6.18 -38.76 -28.34
N PRO A 130 5.76 -40.03 -28.34
CA PRO A 130 6.41 -41.07 -27.56
C PRO A 130 7.70 -41.53 -28.24
N THR A 131 8.82 -41.53 -27.51
CA THR A 131 10.05 -42.19 -27.95
C THR A 131 10.20 -43.56 -27.31
N ASP A 132 10.24 -44.55 -28.19
CA ASP A 132 10.42 -45.97 -27.95
C ASP A 132 11.91 -46.29 -27.62
N ARG A 133 12.10 -47.15 -26.62
CA ARG A 133 13.21 -48.11 -26.36
C ARG A 133 14.71 -47.70 -26.38
N ALA A 134 15.31 -47.93 -25.20
CA ALA A 134 16.58 -48.66 -24.89
C ALA A 134 17.91 -48.10 -25.45
N GLU A 135 19.04 -47.98 -24.72
CA GLU A 135 19.73 -48.82 -23.73
C GLU A 135 20.68 -47.96 -22.82
N PRO A 136 21.14 -48.45 -21.65
CA PRO A 136 22.09 -47.77 -20.75
C PRO A 136 23.56 -48.17 -21.02
N PRO A 137 24.56 -47.30 -20.79
CA PRO A 137 25.35 -47.31 -19.53
C PRO A 137 25.84 -45.87 -19.17
N SER A 138 26.49 -45.49 -18.07
CA SER A 138 27.19 -46.06 -16.89
C SER A 138 27.46 -44.87 -15.93
N PRO A 139 27.85 -45.08 -14.66
CA PRO A 139 27.78 -44.07 -13.63
C PRO A 139 29.03 -43.17 -13.62
N SER A 140 28.83 -41.85 -13.70
CA SER A 140 29.87 -40.88 -13.40
C SER A 140 29.25 -39.62 -12.80
N GLU A 141 29.57 -39.44 -11.52
CA GLU A 141 29.65 -38.17 -10.77
C GLU A 141 28.33 -37.42 -10.54
N GLU A 142 27.75 -37.68 -9.36
CA GLU A 142 26.71 -36.85 -8.74
C GLU A 142 27.24 -35.41 -8.55
N LYS A 143 26.91 -34.54 -9.50
CA LYS A 143 26.82 -33.10 -9.22
C LYS A 143 25.74 -32.89 -8.15
N PRO A 144 26.02 -32.12 -7.09
CA PRO A 144 25.01 -31.77 -6.10
C PRO A 144 23.79 -31.15 -6.78
N LYS A 145 22.62 -31.72 -6.52
CA LYS A 145 21.32 -31.12 -6.81
C LYS A 145 21.37 -29.68 -6.33
N GLU A 146 21.31 -28.73 -7.25
CA GLU A 146 20.92 -27.35 -6.96
C GLU A 146 19.52 -27.42 -6.34
N GLN A 147 19.50 -27.57 -5.02
CA GLN A 147 18.45 -27.06 -4.19
C GLN A 147 18.34 -25.59 -4.56
N ARG A 148 17.30 -25.27 -5.33
CA ARG A 148 16.88 -23.91 -5.61
C ARG A 148 16.77 -23.24 -4.25
N ALA A 149 17.79 -22.45 -3.93
CA ALA A 149 17.94 -21.81 -2.63
C ALA A 149 16.67 -21.03 -2.32
N PRO A 150 16.25 -20.96 -1.03
CA PRO A 150 15.20 -20.05 -0.63
C PRO A 150 15.55 -18.67 -1.17
N SER A 151 14.58 -18.07 -1.86
CA SER A 151 14.65 -16.75 -2.48
C SER A 151 15.43 -15.78 -1.59
N ARG A 152 16.58 -15.32 -2.09
CA ARG A 152 17.43 -14.33 -1.43
C ARG A 152 16.58 -13.14 -0.98
N VAL A 153 16.42 -12.99 0.33
CA VAL A 153 15.97 -11.76 0.98
C VAL A 153 16.86 -10.63 0.44
N ARG A 154 16.27 -9.63 -0.22
CA ARG A 154 17.02 -8.50 -0.77
C ARG A 154 17.44 -7.62 0.41
N GLU A 155 18.70 -7.17 0.44
CA GLU A 155 19.31 -6.29 1.45
C GLU A 155 18.57 -4.96 1.72
N THR A 156 17.47 -4.67 1.02
CA THR A 156 16.81 -3.35 0.96
C THR A 156 15.44 -3.28 1.65
N ASP A 157 15.07 -4.27 2.48
CA ASP A 157 13.78 -4.24 3.21
C ASP A 157 13.92 -3.69 4.65
N ARG A 158 14.80 -2.70 4.83
CA ARG A 158 14.99 -2.02 6.11
C ARG A 158 13.87 -1.00 6.36
N ILE A 159 13.31 -1.05 7.55
CA ILE A 159 12.30 -0.13 8.06
C ILE A 159 12.92 0.64 9.23
N LEU A 160 12.79 1.96 9.22
CA LEU A 160 13.24 2.82 10.31
C LEU A 160 12.03 3.21 11.17
N LEU A 161 12.01 2.77 12.43
CA LEU A 161 11.05 3.16 13.44
C LEU A 161 11.61 4.33 14.26
N ILE A 162 10.89 5.44 14.28
CA ILE A 162 11.25 6.68 14.98
C ILE A 162 10.22 6.86 16.09
N GLU A 163 10.56 6.49 17.32
CA GLU A 163 9.65 6.47 18.47
C GLU A 163 10.41 6.79 19.75
N SER A 164 9.96 7.82 20.47
CA SER A 164 10.67 8.35 21.65
C SER A 164 10.46 7.53 22.92
N HIS A 165 9.41 6.70 22.99
CA HIS A 165 9.13 5.85 24.13
C HIS A 165 9.82 4.50 24.01
N THR A 166 10.84 4.26 24.85
CA THR A 166 11.67 3.05 24.83
C THR A 166 10.86 1.74 24.94
N ASP A 167 9.84 1.71 25.79
CA ASP A 167 9.01 0.51 25.98
C ASP A 167 8.20 0.19 24.71
N ALA A 168 7.58 1.22 24.12
CA ALA A 168 6.80 1.07 22.89
C ALA A 168 7.67 0.68 21.71
N SER A 169 8.82 1.35 21.52
CA SER A 169 9.74 1.07 20.43
C SER A 169 10.36 -0.33 20.55
N THR A 170 10.71 -0.78 21.76
CA THR A 170 11.22 -2.14 22.02
C THR A 170 10.17 -3.19 21.70
N TYR A 171 8.93 -2.99 22.15
CA TYR A 171 7.83 -3.91 21.89
C TYR A 171 7.52 -4.03 20.39
N LEU A 172 7.33 -2.90 19.69
CA LEU A 172 7.04 -2.90 18.26
C LEU A 172 8.19 -3.48 17.44
N LYS A 173 9.44 -3.15 17.78
CA LYS A 173 10.63 -3.74 17.14
C LYS A 173 10.61 -5.27 17.28
N GLN A 174 10.38 -5.78 18.49
CA GLN A 174 10.38 -7.22 18.73
C GLN A 174 9.25 -7.91 17.93
N TYR A 175 8.03 -7.38 17.99
CA TYR A 175 6.88 -7.92 17.27
C TYR A 175 7.14 -7.97 15.75
N LEU A 176 7.53 -6.85 15.15
CA LEU A 176 7.75 -6.75 13.70
C LEU A 176 8.95 -7.60 13.24
N THR A 177 10.00 -7.72 14.06
CA THR A 177 11.14 -8.60 13.75
C THR A 177 10.73 -10.07 13.73
N GLN A 178 9.83 -10.49 14.64
CA GLN A 178 9.27 -11.85 14.62
C GLN A 178 8.46 -12.13 13.35
N GLN A 179 7.85 -11.11 12.76
CA GLN A 179 7.16 -11.20 11.46
C GLN A 179 8.12 -11.15 10.26
N GLY A 180 9.44 -11.10 10.48
CA GLY A 180 10.46 -11.15 9.44
C GLY A 180 10.91 -9.79 8.89
N PHE A 181 10.47 -8.68 9.48
CA PHE A 181 10.90 -7.34 9.09
C PHE A 181 12.24 -6.95 9.72
N HIS A 182 13.04 -6.17 9.00
CA HIS A 182 14.30 -5.62 9.52
C HIS A 182 14.07 -4.21 10.07
N ILE A 183 13.91 -4.09 11.39
CA ILE A 183 13.59 -2.83 12.06
C ILE A 183 14.82 -2.21 12.71
N GLU A 184 15.17 -1.00 12.28
CA GLU A 184 16.11 -0.11 12.97
C GLU A 184 15.33 0.93 13.78
N VAL A 185 15.78 1.25 14.99
CA VAL A 185 15.05 2.14 15.92
C VAL A 185 15.90 3.36 16.25
N THR A 186 15.27 4.52 16.27
CA THR A 186 15.82 5.77 16.79
C THR A 186 14.73 6.51 17.56
N ASP A 187 15.14 7.31 18.54
CA ASP A 187 14.26 8.04 19.46
C ASP A 187 14.13 9.54 19.12
N ASP A 188 14.93 10.04 18.17
CA ASP A 188 14.94 11.45 17.79
C ASP A 188 15.07 11.69 16.27
N GLY A 189 14.54 12.83 15.82
CA GLY A 189 14.53 13.18 14.40
C GLY A 189 15.88 13.55 13.81
N ALA A 190 16.83 14.05 14.59
CA ALA A 190 18.15 14.42 14.09
C ALA A 190 18.97 13.17 13.74
N THR A 191 18.97 12.17 14.63
CA THR A 191 19.57 10.85 14.38
C THR A 191 18.89 10.17 13.19
N ALA A 192 17.56 10.22 13.10
CA ALA A 192 16.83 9.69 11.96
C ALA A 192 17.29 10.29 10.62
N LEU A 193 17.47 11.61 10.53
CA LEU A 193 17.96 12.26 9.31
C LEU A 193 19.38 11.83 8.93
N GLN A 194 20.25 11.57 9.92
CA GLN A 194 21.59 11.06 9.67
C GLN A 194 21.55 9.63 9.12
N LEU A 195 20.72 8.77 9.70
CA LEU A 195 20.53 7.39 9.25
C LEU A 195 19.99 7.35 7.82
N VAL A 196 18.93 8.09 7.53
CA VAL A 196 18.32 8.18 6.19
C VAL A 196 19.31 8.71 5.13
N SER A 197 20.18 9.64 5.52
CA SER A 197 21.21 10.19 4.60
C SER A 197 22.34 9.18 4.33
N LYS A 198 22.62 8.28 5.27
CA LYS A 198 23.66 7.25 5.13
C LYS A 198 23.16 6.06 4.33
N GLU A 199 21.95 5.62 4.63
CA GLU A 199 21.30 4.48 4.00
C GLU A 199 19.80 4.76 3.95
N MET A 200 19.23 4.81 2.76
CA MET A 200 17.83 5.17 2.60
C MET A 200 16.94 3.97 3.00
N PRO A 201 16.18 4.04 4.11
CA PRO A 201 15.24 2.98 4.46
C PRO A 201 14.12 2.93 3.42
N ARG A 202 13.49 1.76 3.29
CA ARG A 202 12.38 1.59 2.35
C ARG A 202 11.09 2.24 2.85
N LEU A 203 10.92 2.22 4.16
CA LEU A 203 9.74 2.72 4.86
C LEU A 203 10.19 3.31 6.20
N ILE A 204 9.59 4.43 6.58
CA ILE A 204 9.74 5.03 7.91
C ILE A 204 8.42 4.89 8.65
N VAL A 205 8.47 4.42 9.89
CA VAL A 205 7.37 4.52 10.85
C VAL A 205 7.72 5.65 11.81
N LEU A 206 6.92 6.70 11.81
CA LEU A 206 7.22 7.97 12.47
C LEU A 206 6.20 8.27 13.56
N ASP A 207 6.64 8.31 14.80
CA ASP A 207 5.91 8.97 15.87
C ASP A 207 5.86 10.49 15.64
N MET A 208 4.67 11.08 15.80
CA MET A 208 4.49 12.52 15.68
C MET A 208 4.95 13.29 16.91
N GLU A 209 4.96 12.66 18.08
CA GLU A 209 5.36 13.24 19.36
C GLU A 209 6.83 12.94 19.68
N LEU A 210 7.72 13.40 18.81
CA LEU A 210 9.15 13.31 19.06
C LEU A 210 9.64 14.41 19.99
N GLN A 211 10.63 14.06 20.83
CA GLN A 211 11.37 15.04 21.60
C GLN A 211 12.34 15.81 20.69
N GLY A 212 12.41 17.13 20.86
CA GLY A 212 13.26 17.99 20.03
C GLY A 212 12.63 18.34 18.69
N MET A 213 13.03 17.65 17.62
CA MET A 213 12.47 17.88 16.29
C MET A 213 11.14 17.11 16.14
N GLY A 214 10.02 17.81 16.32
CA GLY A 214 8.69 17.20 16.16
C GLY A 214 8.46 16.58 14.78
N GLY A 215 7.58 15.57 14.72
CA GLY A 215 7.30 14.78 13.51
C GLY A 215 6.99 15.59 12.23
N PRO A 216 6.19 16.69 12.29
CA PRO A 216 5.95 17.56 11.15
C PRO A 216 7.22 18.16 10.53
N THR A 217 8.15 18.60 11.37
CA THR A 217 9.41 19.19 10.93
C THR A 217 10.30 18.13 10.31
N LEU A 218 10.39 16.95 10.94
CA LEU A 218 11.16 15.84 10.42
C LEU A 218 10.68 15.38 9.04
N MET A 219 9.37 15.27 8.83
CA MET A 219 8.85 14.92 7.50
C MET A 219 9.21 15.95 6.43
N ARG A 220 9.16 17.25 6.75
CA ARG A 220 9.58 18.30 5.80
C ARG A 220 11.04 18.16 5.42
N GLU A 221 11.91 17.89 6.40
CA GLU A 221 13.34 17.65 6.17
C GLU A 221 13.59 16.39 5.33
N LEU A 222 12.87 15.28 5.61
CA LEU A 222 12.96 14.06 4.83
C LEU A 222 12.56 14.30 3.36
N ARG A 223 11.46 15.01 3.12
CA ARG A 223 11.01 15.34 1.76
C ARG A 223 11.93 16.34 1.07
N ALA A 224 12.47 17.34 1.79
CA ALA A 224 13.47 18.27 1.25
C ALA A 224 14.75 17.57 0.82
N LYS A 225 15.12 16.47 1.51
CA LYS A 225 16.22 15.58 1.13
C LYS A 225 15.86 14.52 0.09
N ASN A 226 14.72 14.67 -0.60
CA ASN A 226 14.21 13.73 -1.61
C ASN A 226 14.05 12.29 -1.08
N TYR A 227 13.67 12.09 0.18
CA TYR A 227 13.26 10.78 0.65
C TYR A 227 11.97 10.36 -0.07
N THR A 228 12.07 9.31 -0.90
CA THR A 228 10.97 8.78 -1.71
C THR A 228 10.32 7.53 -1.12
N GLY A 229 10.83 7.03 0.00
CA GLY A 229 10.23 5.88 0.67
C GLY A 229 8.88 6.23 1.31
N GLY A 230 8.15 5.19 1.68
CA GLY A 230 6.89 5.35 2.41
C GLY A 230 7.13 5.94 3.80
N ILE A 231 6.13 6.65 4.32
CA ILE A 231 6.09 7.11 5.71
C ILE A 231 4.73 6.71 6.31
N ILE A 232 4.74 5.95 7.40
CA ILE A 232 3.56 5.68 8.23
C ILE A 232 3.68 6.54 9.47
N MET A 233 2.61 7.24 9.83
CA MET A 233 2.62 8.13 11.00
C MET A 233 1.89 7.49 12.17
N LEU A 234 2.40 7.69 13.38
CA LEU A 234 1.77 7.31 14.64
C LEU A 234 1.39 8.60 15.38
N SER A 235 0.11 8.80 15.67
CA SER A 235 -0.40 10.05 16.27
C SER A 235 -1.31 9.78 17.49
N ASN A 236 -1.16 10.56 18.56
CA ASN A 236 -2.12 10.60 19.67
C ASN A 236 -3.33 11.51 19.37
N THR A 237 -3.21 12.41 18.38
CA THR A 237 -4.24 13.40 18.07
C THR A 237 -4.92 13.07 16.75
N GLU A 238 -6.25 13.22 16.74
CA GLU A 238 -7.05 13.30 15.52
C GLU A 238 -7.05 14.73 14.94
N ASP A 239 -6.00 15.51 15.22
CA ASP A 239 -5.91 16.90 14.79
C ASP A 239 -5.92 16.95 13.25
N GLU A 240 -6.98 17.54 12.70
CA GLU A 240 -7.17 17.67 11.25
C GLU A 240 -5.97 18.35 10.58
N THR A 241 -5.24 19.22 11.27
CA THR A 241 -4.03 19.86 10.71
C THR A 241 -2.89 18.87 10.51
N VAL A 242 -2.72 17.92 11.44
CA VAL A 242 -1.71 16.86 11.36
C VAL A 242 -2.08 15.84 10.28
N VAL A 243 -3.37 15.51 10.20
CA VAL A 243 -3.92 14.62 9.17
C VAL A 243 -3.78 15.21 7.78
N ASN A 244 -4.13 16.48 7.58
CA ASN A 244 -3.98 17.15 6.29
C ASN A 244 -2.50 17.24 5.89
N LEU A 245 -1.62 17.55 6.84
CA LEU A 245 -0.17 17.57 6.62
C LEU A 245 0.37 16.20 6.19
N ALA A 246 -0.11 15.12 6.79
CA ALA A 246 0.25 13.74 6.42
C ALA A 246 -0.14 13.42 4.97
N ILE A 247 -1.37 13.77 4.61
CA ILE A 247 -1.92 13.56 3.27
C ILE A 247 -1.11 14.35 2.25
N ASP A 248 -0.85 15.62 2.53
CA ASP A 248 -0.12 16.53 1.65
C ASP A 248 1.34 16.08 1.44
N MET A 249 1.94 15.41 2.42
CA MET A 249 3.32 14.90 2.31
C MET A 249 3.43 13.45 1.86
N GLY A 250 2.31 12.85 1.43
CA GLY A 250 2.29 11.52 0.85
C GLY A 250 2.61 10.42 1.86
N SER A 251 2.10 10.53 3.09
CA SER A 251 2.13 9.41 4.03
C SER A 251 1.32 8.22 3.49
N VAL A 252 1.80 7.02 3.79
CA VAL A 252 1.15 5.74 3.44
C VAL A 252 -0.09 5.52 4.29
N ASP A 253 0.03 5.79 5.60
CA ASP A 253 -1.06 5.66 6.57
C ASP A 253 -0.81 6.56 7.78
N ILE A 254 -1.87 6.81 8.56
CA ILE A 254 -1.84 7.45 9.87
C ILE A 254 -2.55 6.53 10.86
N LEU A 255 -1.81 6.07 11.87
CA LEU A 255 -2.30 5.18 12.90
C LEU A 255 -2.45 5.94 14.22
N GLY A 256 -3.60 5.75 14.87
CA GLY A 256 -3.86 6.25 16.21
C GLY A 256 -3.05 5.50 17.25
N LYS A 257 -2.61 6.21 18.29
CA LYS A 257 -2.00 5.64 19.49
C LYS A 257 -3.06 5.41 20.58
N PRO A 258 -3.00 4.32 21.37
CA PRO A 258 -1.99 3.27 21.33
C PRO A 258 -2.08 2.43 20.04
N VAL A 259 -0.92 2.15 19.45
CA VAL A 259 -0.85 1.46 18.16
C VAL A 259 -1.12 -0.02 18.35
N ASP A 260 -2.07 -0.55 17.59
CA ASP A 260 -2.22 -1.99 17.44
C ASP A 260 -1.11 -2.56 16.53
N PRO A 261 -0.29 -3.53 17.01
CA PRO A 261 0.82 -4.08 16.22
C PRO A 261 0.39 -4.77 14.93
N GLU A 262 -0.80 -5.39 14.91
CA GLU A 262 -1.31 -6.06 13.71
C GLU A 262 -1.70 -5.04 12.64
N ARG A 263 -2.41 -3.98 13.03
CA ARG A 263 -2.72 -2.84 12.16
C ARG A 263 -1.45 -2.18 11.60
N LEU A 264 -0.43 -2.00 12.45
CA LEU A 264 0.86 -1.44 12.01
C LEU A 264 1.57 -2.37 11.02
N MET A 265 1.59 -3.67 11.28
CA MET A 265 2.18 -4.65 10.38
C MET A 265 1.48 -4.64 9.02
N VAL A 266 0.15 -4.56 8.98
CA VAL A 266 -0.62 -4.41 7.74
C VAL A 266 -0.19 -3.15 7.01
N ALA A 267 -0.19 -1.99 7.68
CA ALA A 267 0.22 -0.73 7.07
C ALA A 267 1.68 -0.80 6.53
N ILE A 268 2.58 -1.47 7.24
CA ILE A 268 3.95 -1.73 6.80
C ILE A 268 3.96 -2.58 5.53
N GLN A 269 3.24 -3.71 5.51
CA GLN A 269 3.15 -4.56 4.31
C GLN A 269 2.64 -3.76 3.11
N VAL A 270 1.63 -2.90 3.30
CA VAL A 270 1.15 -1.98 2.27
C VAL A 270 2.23 -1.01 1.83
N GLY A 271 2.87 -0.31 2.76
CA GLY A 271 3.94 0.65 2.44
C GLY A 271 5.15 0.02 1.76
N MET A 272 5.40 -1.26 2.01
CA MET A 272 6.44 -2.03 1.34
C MET A 272 6.01 -2.45 -0.07
N LEU A 273 4.74 -2.82 -0.28
CA LEU A 273 4.22 -3.24 -1.59
C LEU A 273 3.93 -2.07 -2.52
N LEU A 274 3.34 -1.01 -1.99
CA LEU A 274 3.27 0.29 -2.62
C LEU A 274 4.70 0.84 -2.67
N ARG A 275 5.45 0.44 -3.70
CA ARG A 275 6.39 1.39 -4.25
C ARG A 275 5.55 2.64 -4.49
N MET A 276 5.87 3.73 -3.78
CA MET A 276 5.94 5.00 -4.49
C MET A 276 6.85 4.64 -5.66
N LYS A 277 6.23 4.24 -6.79
CA LYS A 277 6.96 3.92 -8.02
C LYS A 277 7.98 5.00 -8.05
N GLU A 278 9.24 4.57 -8.15
CA GLU A 278 10.36 5.47 -8.33
C GLU A 278 9.79 6.66 -9.09
N ALA A 279 10.10 7.87 -8.66
CA ALA A 279 10.43 8.83 -9.68
C ALA A 279 11.57 8.20 -10.51
N SER A 280 11.32 7.11 -11.25
CA SER A 280 11.45 7.07 -12.67
C SER A 280 11.10 8.49 -13.10
N GLU A 281 12.11 9.35 -13.08
CA GLU A 281 12.86 9.53 -14.31
C GLU A 281 12.35 8.51 -15.32
N LYS A 282 11.26 8.84 -16.00
CA LYS A 282 11.24 8.55 -17.42
C LYS A 282 12.44 9.34 -17.93
N PRO A 283 13.57 8.70 -18.26
CA PRO A 283 14.64 9.38 -18.95
C PRO A 283 14.09 9.54 -20.38
N GLY A 284 13.30 10.59 -20.61
CA GLY A 284 12.71 10.81 -21.93
C GLY A 284 11.44 11.66 -22.01
N GLU A 285 10.68 11.87 -20.92
CA GLU A 285 9.53 12.77 -21.01
C GLU A 285 10.03 14.22 -20.92
N ARG A 286 10.19 14.86 -22.09
CA ARG A 286 10.56 16.27 -22.18
C ARG A 286 9.49 17.08 -21.46
N VAL A 287 9.82 17.61 -20.28
CA VAL A 287 8.98 18.56 -19.56
C VAL A 287 8.60 19.69 -20.53
N LYS A 288 7.31 19.81 -20.84
CA LYS A 288 6.78 20.87 -21.71
C LYS A 288 6.34 22.02 -20.81
N CYS A 289 6.55 23.27 -21.19
CA CYS A 289 5.87 24.33 -20.47
C CYS A 289 4.35 24.35 -20.79
N PRO A 290 3.50 25.03 -20.00
CA PRO A 290 2.06 25.16 -20.26
C PRO A 290 1.74 25.72 -21.66
N ASN A 291 2.67 26.49 -22.24
CA ASN A 291 2.55 27.05 -23.59
C ASN A 291 3.12 26.13 -24.69
N GLY A 292 3.43 24.86 -24.37
CA GLY A 292 3.86 23.85 -25.35
C GLY A 292 5.34 23.85 -25.73
N HIS A 293 6.19 24.67 -25.10
CA HIS A 293 7.63 24.69 -25.40
C HIS A 293 8.36 23.47 -24.78
N GLU A 294 8.84 22.57 -25.63
CA GLU A 294 9.63 21.38 -25.27
C GLU A 294 11.13 21.67 -25.23
N GLY A 295 11.85 21.07 -24.27
CA GLY A 295 13.33 21.07 -24.26
C GLY A 295 13.99 22.41 -23.92
N GLN A 296 13.21 23.42 -23.52
CA GLN A 296 13.66 24.77 -23.17
C GLN A 296 13.48 25.07 -21.67
N MET A 297 13.57 24.05 -20.83
CA MET A 297 13.34 24.13 -19.40
C MET A 297 14.67 24.15 -18.64
N THR A 298 14.82 25.06 -17.68
CA THR A 298 15.99 25.13 -16.78
C THR A 298 15.55 24.74 -15.39
N SER A 299 16.27 23.84 -14.73
CA SER A 299 16.00 23.50 -13.33
C SER A 299 16.20 24.74 -12.45
N MET A 300 15.25 25.02 -11.56
CA MET A 300 15.42 26.05 -10.54
C MET A 300 16.00 25.39 -9.30
N GLU A 301 17.18 25.82 -8.86
CA GLU A 301 17.72 25.40 -7.57
C GLU A 301 16.88 26.02 -6.45
N ALA A 302 16.48 25.21 -5.47
CA ALA A 302 15.60 25.60 -4.39
C ALA A 302 16.25 26.70 -3.54
N GLN A 303 15.67 27.91 -3.54
CA GLN A 303 15.87 28.83 -2.43
C GLN A 303 14.89 28.46 -1.30
N PRO A 304 15.34 28.42 -0.04
CA PRO A 304 14.48 28.10 1.09
C PRO A 304 13.50 29.25 1.31
N SER A 305 12.32 29.19 0.68
CA SER A 305 11.25 30.18 0.88
C SER A 305 10.36 29.79 2.05
N GLU A 306 10.20 30.70 3.01
CA GLU A 306 9.50 30.55 4.31
C GLU A 306 7.97 30.35 4.24
N ARG A 307 7.38 30.03 3.08
CA ARG A 307 5.93 29.77 2.95
C ARG A 307 5.69 28.33 2.50
N ALA A 308 5.51 27.46 3.50
CA ALA A 308 5.39 25.99 3.38
C ALA A 308 4.07 25.48 2.75
N SER A 309 3.29 26.33 2.08
CA SER A 309 1.99 25.97 1.47
C SER A 309 2.00 25.97 -0.05
N SER A 310 3.15 26.21 -0.69
CA SER A 310 3.28 26.17 -2.15
C SER A 310 4.27 25.08 -2.56
N PRO A 311 3.99 24.29 -3.62
CA PRO A 311 4.96 23.35 -4.16
C PRO A 311 6.26 24.09 -4.52
N GLN A 312 7.41 23.40 -4.52
CA GLN A 312 8.68 24.02 -4.88
C GLN A 312 8.80 24.19 -6.41
N PRO A 313 9.37 25.30 -6.90
CA PRO A 313 9.58 25.49 -8.34
C PRO A 313 10.58 24.46 -8.87
N GLY A 314 10.14 23.65 -9.84
CA GLY A 314 10.96 22.61 -10.44
C GLY A 314 11.75 23.12 -11.64
N TRP A 315 11.09 23.84 -12.55
CA TRP A 315 11.67 24.29 -13.82
C TRP A 315 11.10 25.62 -14.31
N MET A 316 11.91 26.41 -15.00
CA MET A 316 11.50 27.63 -15.70
C MET A 316 11.73 27.51 -17.21
N CYS A 317 10.72 27.88 -18.00
CA CYS A 317 10.82 27.93 -19.45
C CYS A 317 11.65 29.14 -19.91
N LYS A 318 12.72 28.91 -20.67
CA LYS A 318 13.58 29.97 -21.22
C LYS A 318 12.88 30.83 -22.28
N VAL A 319 11.80 30.35 -22.88
CA VAL A 319 11.10 31.03 -23.98
C VAL A 319 10.03 31.98 -23.46
N CYS A 320 9.16 31.50 -22.56
CA CYS A 320 8.01 32.29 -22.08
C CYS A 320 8.06 32.62 -20.58
N GLY A 321 9.09 32.20 -19.85
CA GLY A 321 9.20 32.44 -18.41
C GLY A 321 8.23 31.63 -17.55
N ALA A 322 7.43 30.74 -18.13
CA ALA A 322 6.49 29.91 -17.37
C ALA A 322 7.23 28.97 -16.40
N ILE A 323 6.73 28.89 -15.18
CA ILE A 323 7.28 28.04 -14.12
C ILE A 323 6.45 26.76 -14.03
N VAL A 324 7.12 25.62 -14.07
CA VAL A 324 6.54 24.29 -13.86
C VAL A 324 7.02 23.78 -12.50
N MET A 325 6.07 23.39 -11.65
CA MET A 325 6.35 22.96 -10.30
C MET A 325 6.58 21.45 -10.26
N ARG A 326 7.17 20.93 -9.17
CA ARG A 326 7.13 19.49 -8.90
C ARG A 326 5.96 19.17 -7.98
N CYS A 327 5.20 18.14 -8.36
CA CYS A 327 4.27 17.43 -7.49
C CYS A 327 5.02 16.71 -6.37
N ILE A 328 4.33 16.46 -5.27
CA ILE A 328 4.81 15.65 -4.15
C ILE A 328 5.22 14.22 -4.57
N CYS A 329 4.62 13.69 -5.64
CA CYS A 329 5.01 12.40 -6.22
C CYS A 329 6.14 12.50 -7.27
N GLY A 330 6.79 13.67 -7.39
CA GLY A 330 7.89 13.92 -8.34
C GLY A 330 7.47 14.28 -9.78
N TRP A 331 6.18 14.19 -10.12
CA TRP A 331 5.68 14.55 -11.46
C TRP A 331 5.59 16.07 -11.69
N PRO A 332 5.67 16.57 -12.93
CA PRO A 332 5.44 17.99 -13.22
C PRO A 332 4.00 18.42 -12.87
N LEU A 333 3.87 19.49 -12.08
CA LEU A 333 2.62 20.22 -11.83
C LEU A 333 2.59 21.45 -12.74
N TYR A 334 1.56 21.51 -13.59
CA TYR A 334 1.34 22.64 -14.48
C TYR A 334 0.43 23.65 -13.79
N ARG A 335 0.79 24.93 -13.88
CA ARG A 335 -0.06 26.02 -13.41
C ARG A 335 -0.66 26.71 -14.62
N ASP A 336 -1.97 26.84 -14.63
CA ASP A 336 -2.70 27.58 -15.66
C ASP A 336 -2.30 29.08 -15.55
N PRO A 337 -1.75 29.68 -16.61
CA PRO A 337 -1.31 31.09 -16.59
C PRO A 337 -2.46 32.09 -16.40
N SER A 338 -3.68 31.73 -16.81
CA SER A 338 -4.88 32.58 -16.75
C SER A 338 -5.60 32.48 -15.41
N THR A 339 -5.71 31.28 -14.85
CA THR A 339 -6.50 31.07 -13.61
C THR A 339 -5.64 31.01 -12.36
N LEU A 340 -4.31 30.87 -12.50
CA LEU A 340 -3.35 30.75 -11.39
C LEU A 340 -3.54 29.51 -10.51
N ILE A 341 -4.43 28.60 -10.93
CA ILE A 341 -4.75 27.32 -10.28
C ILE A 341 -3.78 26.24 -10.80
N PHE A 342 -3.39 25.30 -9.94
CA PHE A 342 -2.60 24.14 -10.34
C PHE A 342 -3.50 23.10 -11.01
N GLU A 343 -3.08 22.55 -12.15
CA GLU A 343 -3.68 21.36 -12.73
C GLU A 343 -3.49 20.17 -11.78
N ASP A 344 -4.48 19.26 -11.73
CA ASP A 344 -4.37 17.99 -11.01
C ASP A 344 -3.12 17.21 -11.45
N CYS A 345 -2.52 16.46 -10.52
CA CYS A 345 -1.37 15.64 -10.86
C CYS A 345 -1.76 14.57 -11.89
N ARG A 346 -1.01 14.51 -13.00
CA ARG A 346 -1.25 13.53 -14.08
C ARG A 346 -0.74 12.12 -13.76
N ASN A 347 -0.10 11.94 -12.60
CA ASN A 347 0.19 10.61 -12.07
C ASN A 347 -1.09 10.03 -11.46
N PRO A 348 -1.72 9.00 -12.05
CA PRO A 348 -2.99 8.45 -11.57
C PRO A 348 -2.90 7.85 -10.16
N ASP A 349 -1.68 7.51 -9.72
CA ASP A 349 -1.40 6.92 -8.40
C ASP A 349 -1.06 8.01 -7.34
N CYS A 350 -1.15 9.30 -7.71
CA CYS A 350 -0.87 10.41 -6.80
C CYS A 350 -2.12 10.82 -6.02
N LEU A 351 -1.98 11.11 -4.73
CA LEU A 351 -3.06 11.64 -3.87
C LEU A 351 -3.64 12.99 -4.35
N LEU A 352 -2.89 13.71 -5.21
CA LEU A 352 -3.32 14.94 -5.87
C LEU A 352 -3.88 14.69 -7.28
N ALA A 353 -4.06 13.44 -7.68
CA ALA A 353 -4.76 13.09 -8.91
C ALA A 353 -6.27 13.11 -8.64
N LYS A 354 -6.97 14.03 -9.30
CA LYS A 354 -8.42 14.23 -9.22
C LYS A 354 -8.96 14.42 -7.78
N LYS A 355 -8.67 15.57 -7.18
CA LYS A 355 -9.50 16.13 -6.09
C LYS A 355 -10.25 17.37 -6.58
N THR A 356 -11.13 17.18 -7.55
CA THR A 356 -12.26 18.11 -7.77
C THR A 356 -13.54 17.45 -7.24
N LEU A 357 -14.01 17.99 -6.11
CA LEU A 357 -15.21 17.68 -5.32
C LEU A 357 -16.52 18.03 -6.08
N PRO A 358 -17.64 18.19 -5.35
CA PRO A 358 -18.82 17.33 -5.23
C PRO A 358 -19.88 17.58 -6.32
N GLU A 359 -20.86 16.69 -6.44
CA GLU A 359 -22.05 16.92 -7.27
C GLU A 359 -22.71 18.26 -6.90
N ALA A 360 -22.68 19.19 -7.86
CA ALA A 360 -23.45 20.42 -7.77
C ALA A 360 -24.93 20.07 -7.69
N SER A 361 -25.53 20.44 -6.56
CA SER A 361 -26.96 20.65 -6.39
C SER A 361 -27.55 21.38 -7.59
N GLN A 362 -28.18 20.63 -8.49
CA GLN A 362 -29.16 21.17 -9.42
C GLN A 362 -30.55 20.97 -8.81
N ASN A 363 -30.96 21.99 -8.05
CA ASN A 363 -32.38 22.26 -7.84
C ASN A 363 -32.57 23.76 -8.07
N THR A 364 -33.18 24.11 -9.21
CA THR A 364 -34.17 25.19 -9.44
C THR A 364 -34.14 25.64 -10.90
N SER A 365 -35.16 25.21 -11.65
CA SER A 365 -36.07 26.09 -12.37
C SER A 365 -37.40 25.36 -12.56
#